data_AF-A0A7K8WJQ3-F1
#
_entry.id   AF-A0A7K8WJQ3-F1
#
_cell.length_a   1.000
_cell.length_b   1.000
_cell.length_c   1.000
_cell.angle_alpha   90.00
_cell.angle_beta   90.00
_cell.angle_gamma   90.00
#
_symmetry.space_group_name_H-M   'P 1'
#
loop_
_entity.id
_entity.type
_entity.pdbx_description
1 polymer ?
#
loop_
_entity_poly.entity_id
_entity_poly.type
_entity_poly.pdbx_seq_one_letter_code
_entity_poly.pdbx_strand_id
1 'polypeptide(L)'
;MWPCLLFALTLLHAVPTSHPAPHQPQAVPAAKAILQPRYAVVNKLRTYSGAQKYCQDVYRGQLASVHSASRNEDLRKLARTYTYHAVWIGAVTSCKAGQWESHWEDSSPWNYANWAPTFPHHIVNTCTTLSTRDGLWRSRICYQLRPFICQY
;
A
#
# COMPACT_ATOMS: atom_id res chain seq x y z
N MET A 1 -20.25 -58.06 62.11
CA MET A 1 -20.16 -59.43 61.60
C MET A 1 -19.27 -59.39 60.36
N TRP A 2 -18.06 -59.95 60.47
CA TRP A 2 -17.01 -60.11 59.43
C TRP A 2 -17.38 -61.31 58.51
N PRO A 3 -16.59 -61.77 57.50
CA PRO A 3 -15.43 -61.24 56.76
C PRO A 3 -15.58 -61.49 55.21
N CYS A 4 -14.67 -61.17 54.28
CA CYS A 4 -13.49 -61.98 53.92
C CYS A 4 -12.69 -61.33 52.77
N LEU A 5 -11.37 -61.40 52.94
CA LEU A 5 -10.30 -61.13 52.00
C LEU A 5 -10.25 -62.18 50.88
N LEU A 6 -9.80 -61.79 49.68
CA LEU A 6 -8.92 -62.64 48.86
C LEU A 6 -7.88 -61.79 48.12
N PHE A 7 -6.64 -62.27 48.22
CA PHE A 7 -5.41 -61.78 47.61
C PHE A 7 -5.36 -62.08 46.10
N ALA A 8 -4.72 -61.22 45.32
CA ALA A 8 -3.89 -61.65 44.18
C ALA A 8 -2.84 -60.58 43.84
N LEU A 9 -1.60 -61.04 43.71
CA LEU A 9 -0.35 -60.32 43.47
C LEU A 9 0.01 -60.33 41.98
N THR A 10 0.85 -59.36 41.56
CA THR A 10 1.63 -59.26 40.29
C THR A 10 0.85 -58.82 39.05
N LEU A 11 1.31 -57.91 38.17
CA LEU A 11 2.67 -57.67 37.65
C LEU A 11 2.90 -56.16 37.43
N LEU A 12 4.04 -55.61 37.90
CA LEU A 12 4.54 -54.32 37.42
C LEU A 12 4.96 -54.48 35.94
N HIS A 13 4.17 -53.97 35.01
CA HIS A 13 4.68 -53.61 33.69
C HIS A 13 5.29 -52.21 33.80
N ALA A 14 6.61 -52.14 33.74
CA ALA A 14 7.31 -50.88 33.55
C ALA A 14 6.93 -50.32 32.17
N VAL A 15 6.19 -49.22 32.15
CA VAL A 15 5.95 -48.43 30.93
C VAL A 15 7.27 -47.75 30.55
N PRO A 16 7.78 -47.88 29.31
CA PRO A 16 8.95 -47.12 28.90
C PRO A 16 8.55 -45.65 28.80
N THR A 17 9.14 -44.81 29.66
CA THR A 17 9.03 -43.36 29.55
C THR A 17 9.81 -42.92 28.31
N SER A 18 9.12 -42.74 27.18
CA SER A 18 9.67 -42.02 26.04
C SER A 18 9.80 -40.55 26.44
N HIS A 19 11.05 -40.13 26.64
CA HIS A 19 11.39 -38.73 26.87
C HIS A 19 10.95 -37.92 25.63
N PRO A 20 10.14 -36.86 25.76
CA PRO A 20 9.91 -35.96 24.65
C PRO A 20 11.23 -35.26 24.34
N ALA A 21 11.67 -35.31 23.08
CA ALA A 21 12.82 -34.56 22.62
C ALA A 21 12.60 -33.05 22.87
N PRO A 22 13.65 -32.27 23.18
CA PRO A 22 13.53 -30.83 23.35
C PRO A 22 12.96 -30.22 22.08
N HIS A 23 11.83 -29.52 22.19
CA HIS A 23 11.27 -28.77 21.07
C HIS A 23 12.28 -27.70 20.65
N GLN A 24 12.96 -27.96 19.55
CA GLN A 24 13.76 -26.99 18.84
C GLN A 24 12.83 -25.82 18.47
N PRO A 25 13.19 -24.56 18.76
CA PRO A 25 12.37 -23.44 18.35
C PRO A 25 12.27 -23.47 16.83
N GLN A 26 11.07 -23.75 16.31
CA GLN A 26 10.81 -23.66 14.88
C GLN A 26 11.10 -22.21 14.47
N ALA A 27 12.09 -22.03 13.61
CA ALA A 27 12.32 -20.76 12.95
C ALA A 27 11.03 -20.41 12.19
N VAL A 28 10.30 -19.42 12.67
CA VAL A 28 9.18 -18.83 11.95
C VAL A 28 9.74 -18.38 10.58
N PRO A 29 9.18 -18.83 9.45
CA PRO A 29 9.59 -18.31 8.15
C PRO A 29 9.43 -16.80 8.21
N ALA A 30 10.52 -16.07 7.98
CA ALA A 30 10.50 -14.61 7.98
C ALA A 30 9.34 -14.15 7.09
N ALA A 31 8.25 -13.69 7.71
CA ALA A 31 7.15 -13.09 6.99
C ALA A 31 7.78 -11.99 6.14
N LYS A 32 7.64 -12.11 4.81
CA LYS A 32 8.16 -11.16 3.83
C LYS A 32 7.80 -9.77 4.35
N ALA A 33 8.77 -9.04 4.89
CA ALA A 33 8.51 -7.77 5.54
C ALA A 33 7.83 -6.89 4.49
N ILE A 34 6.56 -6.52 4.73
CA ILE A 34 5.85 -5.61 3.84
C ILE A 34 6.52 -4.26 4.04
N LEU A 35 7.48 -3.94 3.18
CA LEU A 35 8.10 -2.63 3.13
C LEU A 35 6.99 -1.62 2.82
N GLN A 36 6.53 -0.91 3.84
CA GLN A 36 5.58 0.17 3.65
C GLN A 36 6.29 1.31 2.91
N PRO A 37 5.71 1.82 1.80
CA PRO A 37 6.32 2.92 1.08
C PRO A 37 6.41 4.17 1.97
N ARG A 38 7.51 4.91 1.84
CA ARG A 38 7.65 6.26 2.41
C ARG A 38 7.13 7.28 1.41
N TYR A 39 6.73 8.44 1.92
CA TYR A 39 6.19 9.52 1.11
C TYR A 39 6.86 10.84 1.43
N ALA A 40 7.07 11.65 0.39
CA ALA A 40 7.54 13.02 0.51
C ALA A 40 6.69 13.94 -0.35
N VAL A 41 6.24 15.06 0.23
CA VAL A 41 5.57 16.12 -0.52
C VAL A 41 6.61 17.14 -0.97
N VAL A 42 6.65 17.41 -2.27
CA VAL A 42 7.58 18.36 -2.87
C VAL A 42 6.79 19.61 -3.25
N ASN A 43 7.04 20.71 -2.56
CA ASN A 43 6.32 21.97 -2.75
C ASN A 43 6.77 22.78 -4.00
N LYS A 44 7.85 22.36 -4.66
CA LYS A 44 8.32 23.02 -5.88
C LYS A 44 7.43 22.65 -7.07
N LEU A 45 6.89 23.66 -7.75
CA LEU A 45 5.97 23.43 -8.85
C LEU A 45 6.68 22.82 -10.07
N ARG A 46 6.10 21.74 -10.61
CA ARG A 46 6.59 21.07 -11.82
C ARG A 46 5.42 20.59 -12.68
N THR A 47 5.70 20.41 -13.98
CA THR A 47 4.82 19.62 -14.85
C THR A 47 4.76 18.19 -14.33
N TYR A 48 3.76 17.42 -14.74
CA TYR A 48 3.65 16.03 -14.31
C TYR A 48 4.91 15.21 -14.63
N SER A 49 5.43 15.32 -15.86
CA SER A 49 6.67 14.63 -16.27
C SER A 49 7.89 15.10 -15.46
N GLY A 50 7.99 16.41 -15.17
CA GLY A 50 9.05 16.95 -14.33
C GLY A 50 8.96 16.49 -12.88
N ALA A 51 7.75 16.29 -12.36
CA ALA A 51 7.50 15.76 -11.03
C ALA A 51 7.87 14.27 -10.93
N GLN A 52 7.45 13.46 -11.91
CA GLN A 52 7.85 12.04 -12.01
C GLN A 52 9.36 11.89 -12.06
N LYS A 53 10.04 12.65 -12.93
CA LYS A 53 11.50 12.65 -13.03
C LYS A 53 12.16 13.06 -11.71
N TYR A 54 11.62 14.05 -11.00
CA TYR A 54 12.16 14.44 -9.70
C TYR A 54 12.06 13.32 -8.67
N CYS A 55 10.93 12.60 -8.61
CA CYS A 55 10.79 11.47 -7.70
C CYS A 55 11.80 10.35 -8.01
N GLN A 56 12.05 10.08 -9.30
CA GLN A 56 13.04 9.11 -9.75
C GLN A 56 14.48 9.54 -9.40
N ASP A 57 14.83 10.80 -9.66
CA ASP A 57 16.19 11.29 -9.50
C ASP A 57 16.57 11.51 -8.03
N VAL A 58 15.65 12.06 -7.22
CA VAL A 58 15.94 12.49 -5.83
C VAL A 58 15.60 11.42 -4.80
N TYR A 59 14.48 10.72 -4.97
CA TYR A 59 14.00 9.74 -4.01
C TYR A 59 14.23 8.30 -4.45
N ARG A 60 14.72 8.06 -5.67
CA ARG A 60 14.77 6.72 -6.29
C ARG A 60 13.39 6.04 -6.29
N GLY A 61 12.35 6.85 -6.43
CA GLY A 61 10.97 6.45 -6.34
C GLY A 61 10.16 6.86 -7.56
N GLN A 62 8.85 6.96 -7.40
CA GLN A 62 7.91 7.43 -8.41
C GLN A 62 6.92 8.43 -7.79
N LEU A 63 6.09 9.07 -8.60
CA LEU A 63 4.88 9.72 -8.09
C LEU A 63 4.00 8.70 -7.36
N ALA A 64 3.39 9.13 -6.27
CA ALA A 64 2.69 8.25 -5.34
C ALA A 64 1.51 7.51 -5.98
N SER A 65 1.46 6.19 -5.79
CA SER A 65 0.30 5.36 -6.04
C SER A 65 -0.59 5.26 -4.78
N VAL A 66 -1.88 5.00 -4.98
CA VAL A 66 -2.86 4.95 -3.90
C VAL A 66 -3.72 3.71 -4.02
N HIS A 67 -3.64 2.84 -3.01
CA HIS A 67 -4.27 1.51 -3.02
C HIS A 67 -5.36 1.31 -1.95
N SER A 68 -5.71 2.37 -1.22
CA SER A 68 -6.78 2.32 -0.21
C SER A 68 -7.26 3.71 0.19
N ALA A 69 -8.47 3.76 0.75
CA ALA A 69 -9.03 4.98 1.32
C ALA A 69 -8.18 5.53 2.47
N SER A 70 -7.64 4.65 3.33
CA SER A 70 -6.71 5.05 4.40
C SER A 70 -5.48 5.72 3.82
N ARG A 71 -4.84 5.11 2.81
CA ARG A 71 -3.65 5.68 2.17
C ARG A 71 -3.97 7.02 1.50
N ASN A 72 -5.12 7.13 0.85
CA ASN A 72 -5.57 8.40 0.26
C ASN A 72 -5.69 9.52 1.32
N GLU A 73 -6.27 9.20 2.47
CA GLU A 73 -6.44 10.15 3.57
C GLU A 73 -5.10 10.57 4.17
N ASP A 74 -4.17 9.64 4.35
CA ASP A 74 -2.84 9.92 4.87
C ASP A 74 -2.08 10.89 3.95
N LEU A 75 -2.10 10.62 2.63
CA LEU A 75 -1.49 11.52 1.65
C LEU A 75 -2.17 12.89 1.59
N ARG A 76 -3.50 12.94 1.73
CA ARG A 76 -4.26 14.19 1.83
C ARG A 76 -3.79 15.02 3.01
N LYS A 77 -3.71 14.42 4.20
CA LYS A 77 -3.25 15.09 5.43
C LYS A 77 -1.80 15.56 5.31
N LEU A 78 -0.92 14.72 4.76
CA LEU A 78 0.48 15.07 4.53
C LEU A 78 0.59 16.29 3.61
N ALA A 79 -0.16 16.31 2.51
CA ALA A 79 -0.15 17.41 1.53
C ALA A 79 -0.83 18.71 2.02
N ARG A 80 -1.75 18.63 2.99
CA ARG A 80 -2.41 19.81 3.60
C ARG A 80 -1.45 20.73 4.35
N THR A 81 -0.25 20.27 4.68
CA THR A 81 0.79 21.10 5.33
C THR A 81 1.31 22.23 4.42
N TYR A 82 0.90 22.27 3.13
CA TYR A 82 1.31 23.28 2.15
C TYR A 82 0.11 24.06 1.58
N THR A 83 0.38 25.25 1.04
CA THR A 83 -0.64 26.21 0.56
C THR A 83 -1.44 25.71 -0.64
N TYR A 84 -0.88 24.81 -1.45
CA TYR A 84 -1.53 24.34 -2.68
C TYR A 84 -2.57 23.26 -2.41
N HIS A 85 -3.73 23.40 -3.05
CA HIS A 85 -4.87 22.51 -2.83
C HIS A 85 -4.97 21.32 -3.78
N ALA A 86 -4.04 21.17 -4.72
CA ALA A 86 -4.05 20.08 -5.69
C ALA A 86 -2.61 19.69 -6.02
N VAL A 87 -2.25 18.46 -5.65
CA VAL A 87 -0.90 17.88 -5.80
C VAL A 87 -0.93 16.76 -6.82
N TRP A 88 0.12 16.61 -7.64
CA TRP A 88 0.25 15.44 -8.52
C TRP A 88 0.40 14.15 -7.69
N ILE A 89 -0.31 13.12 -8.14
CA ILE A 89 -0.12 11.71 -7.75
C ILE A 89 0.12 10.90 -9.03
N GLY A 90 0.66 9.68 -8.91
CA GLY A 90 1.20 8.92 -10.05
C GLY A 90 0.18 8.30 -10.99
N ALA A 91 -1.06 8.78 -11.02
CA ALA A 91 -2.10 8.25 -11.90
C ALA A 91 -2.14 9.03 -13.22
N VAL A 92 -2.14 8.30 -14.32
CA VAL A 92 -2.34 8.81 -15.69
C VAL A 92 -3.57 8.15 -16.28
N THR A 93 -4.41 8.92 -16.96
CA THR A 93 -5.49 8.41 -17.81
C THR A 93 -5.10 8.61 -19.27
N SER A 94 -5.03 7.52 -20.04
CA SER A 94 -4.72 7.57 -21.47
C SER A 94 -5.55 6.58 -22.28
N CYS A 95 -5.64 6.81 -23.59
CA CYS A 95 -6.33 5.90 -24.50
C CYS A 95 -5.34 4.86 -25.04
N LYS A 96 -5.56 3.58 -24.72
CA LYS A 96 -4.81 2.45 -25.27
C LYS A 96 -5.76 1.51 -26.01
N ALA A 97 -5.40 1.17 -27.26
CA ALA A 97 -6.22 0.32 -28.13
C ALA A 97 -7.70 0.76 -28.25
N GLY A 98 -7.96 2.08 -28.24
CA GLY A 98 -9.31 2.64 -28.32
C GLY A 98 -10.10 2.64 -27.00
N GLN A 99 -9.49 2.23 -25.89
CA GLN A 99 -10.10 2.24 -24.56
C GLN A 99 -9.37 3.23 -23.64
N TRP A 100 -10.15 4.04 -22.92
CA TRP A 100 -9.61 4.93 -21.90
C TRP A 100 -9.37 4.15 -20.61
N GLU A 101 -8.13 4.17 -20.14
CA GLU A 101 -7.74 3.50 -18.91
C GLU A 101 -6.90 4.41 -18.04
N SER A 102 -7.05 4.24 -16.72
CA SER A 102 -6.18 4.87 -15.74
C SER A 102 -5.19 3.84 -15.20
N HIS A 103 -3.94 4.24 -15.04
CA HIS A 103 -2.86 3.38 -14.54
C HIS A 103 -1.88 4.19 -13.69
N TRP A 104 -1.11 3.49 -12.86
CA TRP A 104 -0.07 4.08 -12.03
C TRP A 104 1.28 4.06 -12.76
N GLU A 105 2.10 5.10 -12.54
CA GLU A 105 3.49 5.19 -13.01
C GLU A 105 4.38 4.05 -12.50
N ASP A 106 4.09 3.53 -11.30
CA ASP A 106 4.83 2.44 -10.66
C ASP A 106 4.41 1.05 -11.16
N SER A 107 3.48 0.99 -12.13
CA SER A 107 2.90 -0.25 -12.65
C SER A 107 2.20 -1.13 -11.61
N SER A 108 1.88 -0.56 -10.44
CA SER A 108 1.09 -1.25 -9.41
C SER A 108 -0.36 -1.45 -9.87
N PRO A 109 -1.10 -2.39 -9.27
CA PRO A 109 -2.48 -2.67 -9.67
C PRO A 109 -3.41 -1.46 -9.50
N TRP A 110 -4.27 -1.22 -10.49
CA TRP A 110 -5.37 -0.26 -10.40
C TRP A 110 -6.54 -0.83 -9.60
N ASN A 111 -6.40 -0.86 -8.27
CA ASN A 111 -7.35 -1.50 -7.34
C ASN A 111 -8.11 -0.52 -6.44
N TYR A 112 -7.87 0.78 -6.58
CA TYR A 112 -8.52 1.82 -5.81
C TYR A 112 -8.64 3.09 -6.65
N ALA A 113 -9.78 3.77 -6.53
CA ALA A 113 -10.01 5.05 -7.18
C ALA A 113 -10.83 5.97 -6.27
N ASN A 114 -10.45 7.25 -6.21
CA ASN A 114 -11.18 8.27 -5.45
C ASN A 114 -11.54 9.47 -6.32
N TRP A 115 -11.99 9.23 -7.55
CA TRP A 115 -12.34 10.27 -8.50
C TRP A 115 -13.44 11.19 -7.99
N ALA A 116 -13.30 12.49 -8.24
CA ALA A 116 -14.43 13.40 -8.16
C ALA A 116 -15.48 13.04 -9.22
N PRO A 117 -16.76 13.43 -9.02
CA PRO A 117 -17.78 13.28 -10.05
C PRO A 117 -17.29 13.82 -11.40
N THR A 118 -17.67 13.15 -12.48
CA THR A 118 -17.29 13.46 -13.87
C THR A 118 -15.81 13.25 -14.24
N PHE A 119 -15.00 12.65 -13.36
CA PHE A 119 -13.61 12.27 -13.65
C PHE A 119 -13.40 10.75 -13.66
N PRO A 120 -12.37 10.25 -14.36
CA PRO A 120 -11.44 11.00 -15.21
C PRO A 120 -12.06 11.43 -16.54
N HIS A 121 -11.44 12.41 -17.20
CA HIS A 121 -11.88 12.83 -18.53
C HIS A 121 -11.38 11.85 -19.60
N HIS A 122 -12.31 11.15 -20.26
CA HIS A 122 -12.03 10.15 -21.31
C HIS A 122 -12.05 10.79 -22.72
N ILE A 123 -11.32 11.89 -22.90
CA ILE A 123 -11.31 12.68 -24.16
C ILE A 123 -9.89 12.96 -24.61
N VAL A 124 -8.98 13.19 -23.65
CA VAL A 124 -7.56 13.47 -23.89
C VAL A 124 -6.73 12.78 -22.81
N ASN A 125 -5.45 12.55 -23.08
CA ASN A 125 -4.54 12.08 -22.05
C ASN A 125 -4.49 13.11 -20.91
N THR A 126 -4.72 12.64 -19.69
CA THR A 126 -4.71 13.50 -18.50
C THR A 126 -3.88 12.91 -17.39
N CYS A 127 -3.42 13.79 -16.52
CA CYS A 127 -2.65 13.45 -15.33
C CYS A 127 -3.48 13.77 -14.09
N THR A 128 -3.20 13.07 -13.00
CA THR A 128 -4.11 13.07 -11.85
C THR A 128 -3.61 13.92 -10.70
N THR A 129 -4.48 14.78 -10.18
CA THR A 129 -4.24 15.50 -8.94
C THR A 129 -5.08 14.96 -7.80
N LEU A 130 -4.49 14.82 -6.62
CA LEU A 130 -5.21 14.68 -5.35
C LEU A 130 -5.53 16.08 -4.81
N SER A 131 -6.80 16.35 -4.57
CA SER A 131 -7.22 17.60 -3.93
C SER A 131 -7.05 17.50 -2.41
N THR A 132 -6.32 18.43 -1.82
CA THR A 132 -6.11 18.45 -0.36
C THR A 132 -7.36 18.91 0.39
N ARG A 133 -8.37 19.48 -0.29
CA ARG A 133 -9.62 19.94 0.34
C ARG A 133 -10.54 18.77 0.67
N ASP A 134 -10.90 17.98 -0.32
CA ASP A 134 -11.87 16.88 -0.24
C ASP A 134 -11.24 15.48 -0.32
N GLY A 135 -9.99 15.38 -0.77
CA GLY A 135 -9.30 14.10 -1.01
C GLY A 135 -9.62 13.46 -2.35
N LEU A 136 -10.48 14.09 -3.16
CA LEU A 136 -10.92 13.56 -4.44
C LEU A 136 -9.90 13.82 -5.55
N TRP A 137 -9.85 12.91 -6.50
CA TRP A 137 -8.95 12.95 -7.63
C TRP A 137 -9.58 13.69 -8.80
N ARG A 138 -8.77 14.47 -9.51
CA ARG A 138 -9.22 15.22 -10.69
C ARG A 138 -8.19 15.11 -11.81
N SER A 139 -8.68 14.85 -13.01
CA SER A 139 -7.88 14.93 -14.23
C SER A 139 -7.48 16.37 -14.51
N ARG A 140 -6.22 16.55 -14.88
CA ARG A 140 -5.63 17.84 -15.25
C ARG A 140 -4.75 17.67 -16.49
N ILE A 141 -4.57 18.77 -17.20
CA ILE A 141 -3.60 18.83 -18.30
C ILE A 141 -2.21 18.65 -17.71
N CYS A 142 -1.46 17.68 -18.22
CA CYS A 142 -0.16 17.24 -17.67
C CYS A 142 0.93 18.33 -17.63
N TYR A 143 0.80 19.36 -18.47
CA TYR A 143 1.73 20.50 -18.52
C TYR A 143 1.47 21.56 -17.44
N GLN A 144 0.44 21.42 -16.62
CA GLN A 144 0.21 22.34 -15.50
C GLN A 144 1.31 22.20 -14.44
N LEU A 145 1.72 23.32 -13.85
CA LEU A 145 2.71 23.34 -12.77
C LEU A 145 2.03 23.13 -11.43
N ARG A 146 2.41 22.08 -10.69
CA ARG A 146 1.86 21.75 -9.37
C ARG A 146 2.92 21.16 -8.44
N PRO A 147 2.72 21.25 -7.11
CA PRO A 147 3.44 20.39 -6.17
C PRO A 147 3.00 18.93 -6.35
N PHE A 148 3.73 18.01 -5.74
CA PHE A 148 3.56 16.59 -6.00
C PHE A 148 4.00 15.71 -4.84
N ILE A 149 3.55 14.47 -4.83
CA ILE A 149 3.90 13.48 -3.81
C ILE A 149 4.75 12.39 -4.45
N CYS A 150 5.95 12.18 -3.91
CA CYS A 150 6.80 11.05 -4.25
C CYS A 150 6.57 9.88 -3.28
N GLN A 151 6.71 8.66 -3.78
CA GLN A 151 6.72 7.39 -3.06
C GLN A 151 8.04 6.66 -3.29
N TYR A 152 8.67 6.15 -2.24
CA TYR A 152 9.98 5.49 -2.27
C TYR A 152 10.22 4.57 -1.07
#